data_AF-A0A3R7F1C1-F1
#
_entry.id   AF-A0A3R7F1C1-F1
#
_cell.length_a   1.000
_cell.length_b   1.000
_cell.length_c   1.000
_cell.angle_alpha   90.00
_cell.angle_beta   90.00
_cell.angle_gamma   90.00
#
_symmetry.space_group_name_H-M   'P 1'
#
loop_
_entity.id
_entity.type
_entity.pdbx_description
1 polymer ?
#
loop_
_entity_poly.entity_id
_entity_poly.type
_entity_poly.pdbx_seq_one_letter_code
_entity_poly.pdbx_strand_id
1 'polypeptide(L)' 'MSEVKEEIVKGVMEELQLKGGSKKRLLEKLVDEYGYDEARVKYKAKRAFITERYEREKEREREVE' A
#
# COMPACT_ATOMS: atom_id res chain seq x y z
N MET A 1 -7.98 -14.52 -9.26
CA MET A 1 -8.06 -13.07 -8.99
C MET A 1 -8.80 -12.47 -10.17
N SER A 2 -9.75 -11.56 -9.96
CA SER A 2 -10.37 -10.85 -11.10
C SER A 2 -9.34 -9.91 -11.74
N GLU A 3 -9.40 -9.74 -13.06
CA GLU A 3 -8.45 -8.88 -13.80
C GLU A 3 -8.44 -7.44 -13.23
N VAL A 4 -9.62 -6.91 -12.92
CA VAL A 4 -9.81 -5.58 -12.30
C VAL A 4 -9.09 -5.47 -10.95
N LYS A 5 -9.13 -6.52 -10.12
CA LYS A 5 -8.44 -6.51 -8.82
C LYS A 5 -6.94 -6.45 -9.01
N GLU A 6 -6.41 -7.20 -9.97
CA GLU A 6 -4.98 -7.23 -10.24
C GLU A 6 -4.47 -5.90 -10.78
N GLU A 7 -5.24 -5.23 -11.66
CA GLU A 7 -4.92 -3.89 -12.16
C GLU A 7 -4.86 -2.84 -11.05
N ILE A 8 -5.88 -2.76 -10.19
CA ILE A 8 -5.91 -1.81 -9.07
C ILE A 8 -4.72 -2.07 -8.13
N VAL A 9 -4.47 -3.34 -7.78
CA VAL A 9 -3.35 -3.69 -6.89
C VAL A 9 -2.01 -3.30 -7.51
N LYS A 10 -1.79 -3.60 -8.80
CA LYS A 10 -0.55 -3.24 -9.50
C LYS A 10 -0.37 -1.73 -9.61
N GLY A 11 -1.40 -0.99 -10.01
CA GLY A 11 -1.37 0.46 -10.13
C GLY A 11 -1.02 1.13 -8.80
N VAL A 12 -1.67 0.71 -7.71
CA VAL A 12 -1.38 1.25 -6.37
C VAL A 12 0.01 0.84 -5.89
N MET A 13 0.49 -0.38 -6.19
CA MET A 13 1.85 -0.79 -5.85
C MET A 13 2.91 0.04 -6.60
N GLU A 14 2.71 0.27 -7.90
CA GLU A 14 3.63 1.04 -8.73
C GLU A 14 3.68 2.51 -8.30
N GLU A 15 2.53 3.15 -8.14
CA GLU A 15 2.45 4.56 -7.76
C GLU A 15 3.06 4.82 -6.38
N LEU A 16 2.80 3.91 -5.43
CA LEU A 16 3.33 4.03 -4.07
C LEU A 16 4.72 3.40 -3.91
N GLN A 17 5.32 2.92 -5.00
CA GLN A 17 6.62 2.23 -5.03
C GLN A 17 6.73 1.09 -4.01
N LEU A 18 5.62 0.38 -3.77
CA LEU A 18 5.52 -0.68 -2.79
C LEU A 18 6.12 -1.97 -3.35
N LYS A 19 6.88 -2.67 -2.51
CA LYS A 19 7.47 -3.96 -2.84
C LYS A 19 7.11 -5.01 -1.79
N GLY A 20 7.01 -6.26 -2.23
CA GLY A 20 6.83 -7.42 -1.36
C GLY A 20 5.39 -7.90 -1.22
N GLY A 21 5.24 -9.21 -1.00
CA GLY A 21 3.95 -9.90 -0.99
C GLY A 21 3.01 -9.47 0.15
N SER A 22 3.53 -9.02 1.29
CA SER A 22 2.67 -8.55 2.41
C SER A 22 1.87 -7.30 2.04
N LYS A 23 2.49 -6.37 1.30
CA LYS A 23 1.83 -5.14 0.83
C LYS A 23 0.81 -5.45 -0.26
N LYS A 24 1.15 -6.38 -1.17
CA LYS A 24 0.21 -6.90 -2.17
C LYS A 24 -1.04 -7.50 -1.52
N ARG A 25 -0.87 -8.39 -0.53
CA ARG A 25 -1.98 -9.01 0.21
C ARG A 25 -2.84 -7.99 0.95
N LEU A 26 -2.24 -6.92 1.49
CA LEU A 26 -3.00 -5.84 2.10
C LEU A 26 -3.86 -5.12 1.06
N LEU A 27 -3.27 -4.74 -0.08
CA LEU A 27 -4.00 -4.09 -1.17
C LEU A 27 -5.13 -4.97 -1.72
N GLU A 28 -4.89 -6.27 -1.89
CA GLU A 28 -5.92 -7.22 -2.31
C GLU A 28 -7.14 -7.22 -1.36
N LYS A 29 -6.91 -7.15 -0.04
CA LYS A 29 -7.98 -7.04 0.95
C LYS A 29 -8.71 -5.70 0.88
N LEU A 30 -7.96 -4.61 0.71
CA LEU A 30 -8.54 -3.26 0.57
C LEU A 30 -9.40 -3.17 -0.68
N VAL A 31 -8.99 -3.79 -1.80
CA VAL A 31 -9.79 -3.84 -3.03
C VAL A 31 -11.13 -4.55 -2.80
N ASP A 32 -11.11 -5.69 -2.09
CA ASP A 32 -12.34 -6.41 -1.74
C ASP A 32 -13.23 -5.58 -0.80
N GLU A 33 -12.64 -4.94 0.22
CA GLU A 33 -13.34 -4.15 1.24
C GLU A 33 -14.00 -2.89 0.65
N TYR A 34 -13.32 -2.21 -0.27
CA TYR A 34 -13.80 -0.96 -0.87
C TYR A 34 -14.49 -1.17 -2.23
N GLY A 35 -14.82 -2.41 -2.58
CA GLY A 35 -15.60 -2.71 -3.78
C GLY A 35 -14.94 -2.20 -5.06
N TYR A 36 -13.63 -2.41 -5.20
CA TYR A 36 -12.86 -2.02 -6.39
C TYR A 36 -12.75 -0.50 -6.64
N ASP A 37 -13.03 0.35 -5.64
CA ASP A 37 -12.75 1.78 -5.69
C ASP A 37 -11.25 2.05 -5.51
N GLU A 38 -10.53 2.23 -6.62
CA GLU A 38 -9.09 2.50 -6.63
C GLU A 38 -8.71 3.73 -5.80
N ALA A 39 -9.49 4.81 -5.86
CA ALA A 39 -9.19 6.04 -5.13
C ALA A 39 -9.25 5.82 -3.61
N ARG A 40 -10.25 5.05 -3.12
CA ARG A 40 -10.35 4.66 -1.72
C ARG A 40 -9.24 3.70 -1.30
N VAL A 41 -8.97 2.68 -2.11
CA VAL A 41 -7.88 1.72 -1.86
C VAL A 41 -6.56 2.46 -1.72
N LYS A 42 -6.28 3.38 -2.64
CA LYS A 42 -5.10 4.24 -2.63
C LYS A 42 -5.03 5.15 -1.42
N TYR A 43 -6.13 5.82 -1.05
CA TYR A 43 -6.18 6.66 0.14
C TYR A 43 -5.84 5.86 1.41
N LYS A 44 -6.43 4.67 1.55
CA LYS A 44 -6.20 3.78 2.70
C LYS A 44 -4.79 3.19 2.69
N ALA A 45 -4.30 2.76 1.53
CA ALA A 45 -2.93 2.31 1.34
C ALA A 45 -1.92 3.39 1.72
N LYS A 46 -2.09 4.63 1.21
CA LYS A 46 -1.27 5.79 1.60
C LYS A 46 -1.27 5.94 3.11
N ARG A 47 -2.42 5.94 3.79
CA ARG A 47 -2.46 6.06 5.25
C ARG A 47 -1.79 4.91 6.00
N ALA A 48 -1.99 3.67 5.55
CA ALA A 48 -1.37 2.50 6.17
C ALA A 48 0.16 2.52 6.02
N PHE A 49 0.68 2.95 4.86
CA PHE A 49 2.11 2.96 4.56
C PHE A 49 2.82 4.27 4.92
N ILE A 50 2.09 5.38 5.09
CA ILE A 50 2.61 6.61 5.70
C ILE A 50 3.09 6.31 7.11
N THR A 51 2.32 5.57 7.91
CA THR A 51 2.75 5.15 9.26
C THR A 51 4.05 4.34 9.21
N GLU A 52 4.15 3.31 8.35
CA GLU A 52 5.39 2.55 8.17
C GLU A 52 6.57 3.41 7.70
N ARG A 53 6.32 4.41 6.84
CA ARG A 53 7.39 5.28 6.32
C ARG A 53 7.90 6.25 7.38
N TYR A 54 7.02 6.89 8.14
CA TYR A 54 7.42 7.74 9.26
C TYR A 54 8.14 6.94 10.34
N GLU A 55 7.71 5.70 10.64
CA GLU A 55 8.41 4.83 11.59
C GLU A 55 9.81 4.45 11.09
N ARG A 56 9.95 4.06 9.82
CA ARG A 56 11.27 3.74 9.24
C ARG A 56 12.19 4.95 9.10
N GLU A 57 11.64 6.12 8.78
CA GLU A 57 12.42 7.36 8.66
C GLU A 57 12.93 7.78 10.04
N LYS A 58 12.08 7.66 11.07
CA LYS A 58 12.44 7.89 12.48
C LYS A 58 13.42 6.85 13.03
N GLU A 59 13.34 5.58 12.61
CA GLU A 59 14.35 4.56 12.91
C GLU A 59 15.70 4.88 12.25
N ARG A 60 15.70 5.30 10.98
CA ARG A 60 16.94 5.72 10.30
C ARG A 60 17.58 6.94 10.96
N GLU A 61 16.81 7.93 11.38
CA GLU A 61 17.34 9.09 12.09
C GLU A 61 18.00 8.72 13.43
N ARG A 62 17.48 7.68 14.12
CA ARG A 62 18.05 7.16 15.38
C ARG A 62 19.30 6.31 15.21
N GLU A 63 19.49 5.65 14.07
CA GLU A 63 20.70 4.87 13.78
C GLU A 63 21.89 5.73 13.34
N VAL A 64 21.65 7.02 13.03
CA VAL A 64 22.67 7.98 12.57
C VAL A 64 23.12 8.92 13.72
N GLU A 65 22.50 8.85 14.90
CA GLU A 65 22.87 9.57 16.14
C GLU A 65 23.73 8.71 17.07
#